data_AF-A0A9D5WKQ9-F1
#
_entry.id   AF-A0A9D5WKQ9-F1
#
_cell.length_a   1.000
_cell.length_b   1.000
_cell.length_c   1.000
_cell.angle_alpha   90.00
_cell.angle_beta   90.00
_cell.angle_gamma   90.00
#
_symmetry.space_group_name_H-M   'P 1'
#
loop_
_entity.id
_entity.type
_entity.pdbx_description
1 polymer ?
#
loop_
_entity_poly.entity_id
_entity_poly.type
_entity_poly.pdbx_seq_one_letter_code
_entity_poly.pdbx_strand_id
1 'polypeptide(L)'
;MSSARLPRLERGSLSLQALTPLLQEQGQLLYIDTLNWRQDFPHRPLVAAYLAYDAEALYINYRVSGEDLRTLSPGDGNYVHEDSCVEFFMQRERGTSYINFEFNAAGVCYAAHHASPSEAVLLSAEEFASIERWGDHLGQHGLERTGPAAWQLTVAIPWTTMGYAAGQLPREFYANLYKCGDKTAHPHFLSWAPIQEVEPAFHRPQFFGTFVLD
;
A
#
# COMPACT_ATOMS: atom_id res chain seq x y z
N MET A 1 -13.15 13.26 -8.17
CA MET A 1 -12.43 12.68 -7.03
C MET A 1 -12.63 11.17 -7.09
N SER A 2 -11.58 10.37 -7.05
CA SER A 2 -11.69 8.91 -7.16
C SER A 2 -12.45 8.32 -5.95
N SER A 3 -13.23 7.28 -6.17
CA SER A 3 -13.98 6.60 -5.10
C SER A 3 -13.96 5.09 -5.33
N ALA A 4 -13.91 4.32 -4.25
CA ALA A 4 -13.99 2.86 -4.26
C ALA A 4 -14.94 2.37 -3.16
N ARG A 5 -15.70 1.31 -3.44
CA ARG A 5 -16.50 0.59 -2.45
C ARG A 5 -15.78 -0.69 -2.09
N LEU A 6 -15.56 -0.93 -0.80
CA LEU A 6 -14.83 -2.09 -0.34
C LEU A 6 -15.85 -3.14 0.12
N PRO A 7 -15.87 -4.32 -0.50
CA PRO A 7 -16.75 -5.40 -0.08
C PRO A 7 -16.25 -6.01 1.24
N ARG A 8 -17.20 -6.51 2.02
CA ARG A 8 -16.89 -7.30 3.21
C ARG A 8 -16.49 -8.73 2.81
N LEU A 9 -15.37 -9.22 3.31
CA LEU A 9 -14.84 -10.56 3.11
C LEU A 9 -14.41 -11.15 4.45
N GLU A 10 -15.24 -12.03 5.02
CA GLU A 10 -14.95 -12.67 6.30
C GLU A 10 -13.76 -13.64 6.18
N ARG A 11 -12.66 -13.30 6.86
CA ARG A 11 -11.44 -14.14 6.85
C ARG A 11 -11.62 -15.44 7.64
N GLY A 12 -12.35 -15.41 8.74
CA GLY A 12 -12.42 -16.54 9.68
C GLY A 12 -11.03 -16.99 10.13
N SER A 13 -10.73 -18.29 10.03
CA SER A 13 -9.42 -18.85 10.40
C SER A 13 -8.43 -18.98 9.23
N LEU A 14 -8.73 -18.39 8.06
CA LEU A 14 -7.86 -18.50 6.90
C LEU A 14 -6.55 -17.75 7.13
N SER A 15 -5.44 -18.35 6.68
CA SER A 15 -4.18 -17.61 6.52
C SER A 15 -4.29 -16.62 5.36
N LEU A 16 -3.42 -15.60 5.31
CA LEU A 16 -3.40 -14.68 4.17
C LEU A 16 -3.14 -15.38 2.84
N GLN A 17 -2.35 -16.46 2.83
CA GLN A 17 -2.16 -17.30 1.64
C GLN A 17 -3.49 -17.88 1.13
N ALA A 18 -4.31 -18.42 2.03
CA ALA A 18 -5.59 -19.02 1.68
C ALA A 18 -6.67 -17.96 1.38
N LEU A 19 -6.59 -16.78 2.01
CA LEU A 19 -7.47 -15.65 1.76
C LEU A 19 -7.19 -14.98 0.42
N THR A 20 -5.93 -14.92 -0.02
CA THR A 20 -5.51 -14.20 -1.23
C THR A 20 -6.34 -14.52 -2.49
N PRO A 21 -6.59 -15.78 -2.88
CA PRO A 21 -7.43 -16.06 -4.05
C PRO A 21 -8.88 -15.57 -3.88
N LEU A 22 -9.45 -15.66 -2.68
CA LEU A 22 -10.80 -15.12 -2.40
C LEU A 22 -10.82 -13.60 -2.49
N LEU A 23 -9.78 -12.95 -1.97
CA LEU A 23 -9.59 -11.50 -2.07
C LEU A 23 -9.45 -11.05 -3.52
N GLN A 24 -8.75 -11.81 -4.37
CA GLN A 24 -8.61 -11.51 -5.80
C GLN A 24 -9.93 -11.71 -6.57
N GLU A 25 -10.76 -12.66 -6.15
CA GLU A 25 -12.05 -12.96 -6.78
C GLU A 25 -13.16 -11.99 -6.35
N GLN A 26 -13.20 -11.66 -5.06
CA GLN A 26 -14.34 -10.97 -4.44
C GLN A 26 -14.02 -9.54 -4.00
N GLY A 27 -12.75 -9.18 -3.93
CA GLY A 27 -12.31 -7.84 -3.52
C GLY A 27 -12.54 -6.78 -4.60
N GLN A 28 -12.58 -5.52 -4.16
CA GLN A 28 -12.58 -4.38 -5.04
C GLN A 28 -11.23 -4.26 -5.74
N LEU A 29 -11.23 -4.49 -7.05
CA LEU A 29 -10.07 -4.28 -7.92
C LEU A 29 -9.87 -2.78 -8.20
N LEU A 30 -8.68 -2.27 -7.94
CA LEU A 30 -8.20 -0.94 -8.32
C LEU A 30 -6.87 -1.07 -9.06
N TYR A 31 -6.72 -0.33 -10.16
CA TYR A 31 -5.43 -0.23 -10.85
C TYR A 31 -4.63 0.96 -10.31
N ILE A 32 -3.33 0.76 -10.08
CA ILE A 32 -2.40 1.82 -9.69
C ILE A 32 -1.63 2.22 -10.95
N ASP A 33 -2.30 2.99 -11.80
CA ASP A 33 -1.88 3.17 -13.19
C ASP A 33 -1.84 4.63 -13.64
N THR A 34 -2.08 5.59 -12.74
CA THR A 34 -1.95 7.02 -13.03
C THR A 34 -0.47 7.43 -13.00
N LEU A 35 0.06 7.81 -14.16
CA LEU A 35 1.39 8.41 -14.31
C LEU A 35 1.32 9.93 -14.14
N ASN A 36 1.39 10.42 -12.90
CA ASN A 36 1.29 11.87 -12.63
C ASN A 36 2.45 12.67 -13.25
N TRP A 37 3.65 12.06 -13.31
CA TRP A 37 4.90 12.71 -13.76
C TRP A 37 5.50 12.01 -14.99
N ARG A 38 4.66 11.75 -16.00
CA ARG A 38 5.02 10.94 -17.18
C ARG A 38 6.21 11.46 -17.99
N GLN A 39 6.46 12.78 -18.00
CA GLN A 39 7.54 13.37 -18.79
C GLN A 39 8.92 12.90 -18.30
N ASP A 40 9.11 12.87 -16.98
CA ASP A 40 10.38 12.47 -16.36
C ASP A 40 10.40 10.98 -15.98
N PHE A 41 9.24 10.42 -15.63
CA PHE A 41 9.08 9.04 -15.20
C PHE A 41 8.04 8.28 -16.05
N PRO A 42 8.39 7.90 -17.30
CA PRO A 42 7.44 7.27 -18.22
C PRO A 42 7.20 5.77 -17.96
N HIS A 43 8.04 5.11 -17.12
CA HIS A 43 7.92 3.69 -16.85
C HIS A 43 6.62 3.38 -16.08
N ARG A 44 5.84 2.42 -16.58
CA ARG A 44 4.50 2.09 -16.09
C ARG A 44 4.36 0.58 -15.88
N PRO A 45 4.79 0.02 -14.74
CA PRO A 45 4.51 -1.36 -14.42
C PRO A 45 2.99 -1.58 -14.35
N LEU A 46 2.53 -2.78 -14.69
CA LEU A 46 1.15 -3.19 -14.49
C LEU A 46 0.94 -3.52 -13.01
N VAL A 47 0.11 -2.73 -12.34
CA VAL A 47 -0.16 -2.88 -10.92
C VAL A 47 -1.66 -2.88 -10.64
N ALA A 48 -2.10 -3.90 -9.92
CA ALA A 48 -3.46 -4.04 -9.43
C ALA A 48 -3.43 -4.22 -7.91
N ALA A 49 -4.42 -3.64 -7.22
CA ALA A 49 -4.71 -3.86 -5.83
C ALA A 49 -6.13 -4.42 -5.69
N TYR A 50 -6.30 -5.47 -4.91
CA TYR A 50 -7.59 -6.08 -4.56
C TYR A 50 -7.85 -5.83 -3.09
N LEU A 51 -8.94 -5.13 -2.78
CA LEU A 51 -9.23 -4.67 -1.43
C LEU A 51 -10.55 -5.23 -0.93
N ALA A 52 -10.55 -5.72 0.30
CA ALA A 52 -11.74 -6.11 1.02
C ALA A 52 -11.51 -5.87 2.52
N TYR A 53 -12.54 -6.04 3.34
CA TYR A 53 -12.41 -5.83 4.76
C TYR A 53 -13.23 -6.84 5.57
N ASP A 54 -12.90 -7.01 6.84
CA ASP A 54 -13.80 -7.61 7.83
C ASP A 54 -13.82 -6.77 9.11
N ALA A 55 -14.34 -7.35 10.20
CA ALA A 55 -14.44 -6.68 11.49
C ALA A 55 -13.08 -6.27 12.09
N GLU A 56 -11.99 -6.92 11.69
CA GLU A 56 -10.67 -6.79 12.33
C GLU A 56 -9.67 -6.01 11.47
N ALA A 57 -9.70 -6.19 10.14
CA ALA A 57 -8.68 -5.61 9.27
C ALA A 57 -9.20 -5.18 7.89
N LEU A 58 -8.43 -4.27 7.28
CA LEU A 58 -8.41 -4.03 5.85
C LEU A 58 -7.41 -5.00 5.20
N TYR A 59 -7.87 -5.71 4.16
CA TYR A 59 -7.03 -6.60 3.37
C TYR A 59 -6.70 -5.95 2.03
N ILE A 60 -5.42 -6.01 1.64
CA ILE A 60 -4.96 -5.54 0.33
C ILE A 60 -4.04 -6.58 -0.28
N ASN A 61 -4.40 -7.12 -1.45
CA ASN A 61 -3.48 -7.88 -2.28
C ASN A 61 -2.99 -7.01 -3.43
N TYR A 62 -1.70 -6.74 -3.48
CA TYR A 62 -1.03 -6.12 -4.61
C TYR A 62 -0.52 -7.19 -5.56
N ARG A 63 -0.73 -6.98 -6.87
CA ARG A 63 -0.10 -7.74 -7.95
C ARG A 63 0.66 -6.78 -8.84
N VAL A 64 1.95 -7.04 -9.00
CA VAL A 64 2.86 -6.22 -9.79
C VAL A 64 3.45 -7.07 -10.90
N SER A 65 3.40 -6.56 -12.13
CA SER A 65 4.13 -7.13 -13.27
C SER A 65 4.80 -5.98 -14.02
N GLY A 66 6.12 -6.00 -14.10
CA GLY A 66 6.90 -4.93 -14.69
C GLY A 66 8.36 -5.32 -14.82
N GLU A 67 9.22 -4.33 -14.64
CA GLU A 67 10.67 -4.51 -14.64
C GLU A 67 11.22 -4.31 -13.22
N ASP A 68 12.33 -4.99 -12.97
CA ASP A 68 13.18 -4.88 -11.79
C ASP A 68 12.57 -5.42 -10.48
N LEU A 69 13.43 -6.06 -9.68
CA LEU A 69 13.12 -6.49 -8.33
C LEU A 69 14.23 -6.05 -7.39
N ARG A 70 13.88 -5.22 -6.41
CA ARG A 70 14.78 -4.71 -5.38
C ARG A 70 14.20 -4.87 -3.97
N THR A 71 14.96 -5.41 -3.02
CA THR A 71 14.55 -5.68 -1.62
C THR A 71 15.70 -5.45 -0.62
N LEU A 72 16.33 -4.27 -0.67
CA LEU A 72 17.53 -3.95 0.12
C LEU A 72 17.24 -3.29 1.48
N SER A 73 16.00 -2.88 1.77
CA SER A 73 15.64 -2.33 3.08
C SER A 73 15.94 -3.33 4.21
N PRO A 74 16.61 -2.89 5.31
CA PRO A 74 17.16 -3.80 6.31
C PRO A 74 16.13 -4.37 7.28
N GLY A 75 14.90 -3.84 7.32
CA GLY A 75 13.83 -4.32 8.21
C GLY A 75 12.77 -3.26 8.50
N ASP A 76 11.71 -3.65 9.21
CA ASP A 76 10.57 -2.77 9.48
C ASP A 76 10.98 -1.45 10.15
N GLY A 77 10.29 -0.36 9.81
CA GLY A 77 10.59 0.99 10.26
C GLY A 77 11.71 1.69 9.48
N ASN A 78 12.35 1.02 8.53
CA ASN A 78 13.30 1.63 7.60
C ASN A 78 12.63 1.92 6.27
N TYR A 79 13.12 2.93 5.55
CA TYR A 79 12.55 3.32 4.26
C TYR A 79 12.55 2.15 3.26
N VAL A 80 11.45 2.05 2.51
CA VAL A 80 11.24 1.00 1.50
C VAL A 80 10.95 1.58 0.11
N HIS A 81 10.66 2.87 -0.04
CA HIS A 81 10.38 3.51 -1.35
C HIS A 81 11.53 3.38 -2.37
N GLU A 82 12.77 3.15 -1.90
CA GLU A 82 13.91 2.88 -2.78
C GLU A 82 13.86 1.48 -3.42
N ASP A 83 13.14 0.54 -2.82
CA ASP A 83 12.95 -0.85 -3.28
C ASP A 83 11.75 -0.99 -4.24
N SER A 84 11.49 -2.20 -4.74
CA SER A 84 10.24 -2.50 -5.43
C SER A 84 9.06 -2.40 -4.44
N CYS A 85 8.47 -1.21 -4.36
CA CYS A 85 7.56 -0.83 -3.28
C CYS A 85 6.12 -0.56 -3.76
N VAL A 86 5.15 -0.95 -2.93
CA VAL A 86 3.73 -0.61 -3.01
C VAL A 86 3.29 0.06 -1.72
N GLU A 87 2.35 0.98 -1.80
CA GLU A 87 1.98 1.81 -0.65
C GLU A 87 0.48 2.04 -0.54
N PHE A 88 0.02 2.25 0.69
CA PHE A 88 -1.34 2.62 1.06
C PHE A 88 -1.30 3.79 2.06
N PHE A 89 -1.88 4.91 1.68
CA PHE A 89 -1.94 6.11 2.52
C PHE A 89 -3.40 6.44 2.82
N MET A 90 -3.69 6.90 4.04
CA MET A 90 -5.08 7.12 4.46
C MET A 90 -5.27 8.24 5.47
N GLN A 91 -6.50 8.80 5.50
CA GLN A 91 -7.02 9.67 6.56
C GLN A 91 -8.37 9.16 7.05
N ARG A 92 -8.56 9.17 8.38
CA ARG A 92 -9.87 8.84 8.99
C ARG A 92 -10.91 9.93 8.66
N GLU A 93 -10.45 11.17 8.65
CA GLU A 93 -11.24 12.37 8.30
C GLU A 93 -10.39 13.29 7.42
N ARG A 94 -11.01 14.14 6.60
CA ARG A 94 -10.26 15.13 5.81
C ARG A 94 -9.49 16.07 6.73
N GLY A 95 -8.24 16.32 6.39
CA GLY A 95 -7.37 17.22 7.13
C GLY A 95 -5.93 17.17 6.62
N THR A 96 -4.99 17.52 7.48
CA THR A 96 -3.55 17.43 7.19
C THR A 96 -2.93 16.13 7.69
N SER A 97 -3.50 15.53 8.73
CA SER A 97 -2.96 14.32 9.33
C SER A 97 -3.37 13.07 8.56
N TYR A 98 -2.44 12.15 8.36
CA TYR A 98 -2.65 10.90 7.63
C TYR A 98 -1.71 9.82 8.17
N ILE A 99 -1.90 8.59 7.72
CA ILE A 99 -1.03 7.46 8.02
C ILE A 99 -0.58 6.88 6.67
N ASN A 100 0.69 6.52 6.55
CA ASN A 100 1.21 5.75 5.43
C ASN A 100 1.59 4.34 5.86
N PHE A 101 1.42 3.41 4.93
CA PHE A 101 1.89 2.03 5.00
C PHE A 101 2.57 1.72 3.68
N GLU A 102 3.88 1.51 3.72
CA GLU A 102 4.71 1.24 2.56
C GLU A 102 5.33 -0.14 2.72
N PHE A 103 5.30 -0.95 1.67
CA PHE A 103 5.83 -2.31 1.69
C PHE A 103 6.73 -2.54 0.49
N ASN A 104 7.94 -3.06 0.71
CA ASN A 104 8.72 -3.62 -0.40
C ASN A 104 8.26 -5.06 -0.73
N ALA A 105 8.73 -5.59 -1.85
CA ALA A 105 8.41 -6.95 -2.29
C ALA A 105 8.80 -8.06 -1.29
N ALA A 106 9.76 -7.81 -0.39
CA ALA A 106 10.12 -8.73 0.69
C ALA A 106 9.20 -8.65 1.92
N GLY A 107 8.21 -7.76 1.91
CA GLY A 107 7.28 -7.52 3.01
C GLY A 107 7.84 -6.67 4.14
N VAL A 108 8.99 -6.02 3.94
CA VAL A 108 9.47 -5.00 4.89
C VAL A 108 8.49 -3.83 4.87
N CYS A 109 8.09 -3.36 6.05
CA CYS A 109 7.09 -2.32 6.22
C CYS A 109 7.72 -1.03 6.78
N TYR A 110 7.47 0.10 6.11
CA TYR A 110 7.58 1.42 6.71
C TYR A 110 6.17 1.96 6.94
N ALA A 111 5.86 2.37 8.16
CA ALA A 111 4.57 2.98 8.46
C ALA A 111 4.70 4.04 9.55
N ALA A 112 4.03 5.17 9.35
CA ALA A 112 4.08 6.30 10.27
C ALA A 112 2.76 7.08 10.32
N HIS A 113 2.49 7.66 11.49
CA HIS A 113 1.51 8.70 11.67
C HIS A 113 2.12 10.05 11.30
N HIS A 114 1.46 10.78 10.41
CA HIS A 114 1.87 12.11 10.00
C HIS A 114 0.90 13.15 10.56
N ALA A 115 1.42 14.12 11.32
CA ALA A 115 0.66 15.34 11.65
C ALA A 115 0.66 16.31 10.45
N SER A 116 1.78 16.31 9.71
CA SER A 116 2.03 16.99 8.44
C SER A 116 3.06 16.18 7.63
N PRO A 117 3.33 16.51 6.36
CA PRO A 117 4.35 15.82 5.57
C PRO A 117 5.74 15.78 6.21
N SER A 118 6.10 16.78 7.02
CA SER A 118 7.41 16.88 7.69
C SER A 118 7.43 16.35 9.11
N GLU A 119 6.28 15.99 9.69
CA GLU A 119 6.15 15.55 11.09
C GLU A 119 5.59 14.14 11.12
N ALA A 120 6.47 13.15 11.31
CA ALA A 120 6.13 11.74 11.29
C ALA A 120 6.53 11.05 12.61
N VAL A 121 5.68 10.13 13.07
CA VAL A 121 5.95 9.22 14.20
C VAL A 121 5.72 7.81 13.70
N LEU A 122 6.76 6.97 13.73
CA LEU A 122 6.68 5.57 13.33
C LEU A 122 5.64 4.81 14.17
N LEU A 123 5.04 3.78 13.56
CA LEU A 123 4.30 2.79 14.33
C LEU A 123 5.20 2.14 15.39
N SER A 124 4.59 1.73 16.49
CA SER A 124 5.25 0.94 17.52
C SER A 124 5.62 -0.46 17.01
N ALA A 125 6.52 -1.14 17.72
CA ALA A 125 6.91 -2.52 17.39
C ALA A 125 5.70 -3.48 17.44
N GLU A 126 4.76 -3.25 18.36
CA GLU A 126 3.53 -4.06 18.49
C GLU A 126 2.60 -3.85 17.30
N GLU A 127 2.47 -2.60 16.83
CA GLU A 127 1.68 -2.28 15.63
C GLU A 127 2.30 -2.90 14.37
N PHE A 128 3.62 -2.77 14.17
CA PHE A 128 4.31 -3.45 13.06
C PHE A 128 4.12 -4.98 13.11
N ALA A 129 4.22 -5.58 14.29
CA ALA A 129 4.02 -7.02 14.47
C ALA A 129 2.57 -7.47 14.19
N SER A 130 1.59 -6.58 14.38
CA SER A 130 0.17 -6.86 14.12
C SER A 130 -0.21 -6.82 12.64
N ILE A 131 0.62 -6.21 11.78
CA ILE A 131 0.41 -6.18 10.33
C ILE A 131 0.89 -7.50 9.72
N GLU A 132 -0.06 -8.39 9.43
CA GLU A 132 0.24 -9.67 8.79
C GLU A 132 0.55 -9.48 7.30
N ARG A 133 1.50 -10.27 6.80
CA ARG A 133 2.02 -10.17 5.44
C ARG A 133 2.22 -11.56 4.84
N TRP A 134 1.90 -11.69 3.56
CA TRP A 134 2.19 -12.89 2.76
C TRP A 134 2.51 -12.48 1.32
N GLY A 135 3.52 -13.07 0.69
CA GLY A 135 3.88 -12.73 -0.69
C GLY A 135 4.99 -13.60 -1.25
N ASP A 136 5.23 -13.49 -2.56
CA ASP A 136 6.12 -14.38 -3.31
C ASP A 136 7.60 -14.27 -2.84
N HIS A 137 8.00 -13.07 -2.41
CA HIS A 137 9.35 -12.76 -1.96
C HIS A 137 9.45 -12.50 -0.45
N LEU A 138 8.43 -12.85 0.34
CA LEU A 138 8.41 -12.57 1.78
C LEU A 138 9.70 -13.06 2.46
N GLY A 139 10.40 -12.15 3.14
CA GLY A 139 11.67 -12.42 3.84
C GLY A 139 12.91 -12.59 2.94
N GLN A 140 12.79 -12.42 1.62
CA GLN A 140 13.93 -12.47 0.69
C GLN A 140 14.62 -11.11 0.59
N HIS A 141 15.48 -10.81 1.56
CA HIS A 141 16.29 -9.59 1.58
C HIS A 141 17.49 -9.67 0.62
N GLY A 142 17.96 -8.51 0.16
CA GLY A 142 19.20 -8.41 -0.62
C GLY A 142 19.05 -8.69 -2.11
N LEU A 143 17.83 -8.75 -2.64
CA LEU A 143 17.63 -8.89 -4.08
C LEU A 143 17.80 -7.54 -4.77
N GLU A 144 18.55 -7.53 -5.86
CA GLU A 144 18.65 -6.42 -6.80
C GLU A 144 18.85 -7.04 -8.19
N ARG A 145 17.79 -7.07 -9.00
CA ARG A 145 17.76 -7.72 -10.30
C ARG A 145 17.07 -6.81 -11.29
N THR A 146 17.65 -6.69 -12.49
CA THR A 146 17.07 -5.95 -13.61
C THR A 146 16.38 -6.92 -14.58
N GLY A 147 15.31 -6.46 -15.22
CA GLY A 147 14.55 -7.23 -16.20
C GLY A 147 13.17 -7.67 -15.70
N PRO A 148 12.42 -8.45 -16.49
CA PRO A 148 11.03 -8.76 -16.20
C PRO A 148 10.85 -9.44 -14.85
N ALA A 149 10.00 -8.86 -14.02
CA ALA A 149 9.66 -9.36 -12.69
C ALA A 149 8.15 -9.26 -12.46
N ALA A 150 7.60 -10.29 -11.83
CA ALA A 150 6.23 -10.30 -11.35
C ALA A 150 6.21 -10.82 -9.92
N TRP A 151 5.43 -10.16 -9.07
CA TRP A 151 5.30 -10.53 -7.66
C TRP A 151 3.96 -10.07 -7.10
N GLN A 152 3.57 -10.70 -6.00
CA GLN A 152 2.42 -10.27 -5.21
C GLN A 152 2.76 -10.14 -3.72
N LEU A 153 1.99 -9.28 -3.06
CA LEU A 153 2.01 -9.11 -1.62
C LEU A 153 0.59 -8.88 -1.11
N THR A 154 0.15 -9.72 -0.19
CA THR A 154 -1.08 -9.56 0.57
C THR A 154 -0.75 -9.08 1.97
N VAL A 155 -1.44 -8.03 2.41
CA VAL A 155 -1.33 -7.48 3.77
C VAL A 155 -2.70 -7.49 4.45
N ALA A 156 -2.71 -7.74 5.75
CA ALA A 156 -3.83 -7.41 6.62
C ALA A 156 -3.40 -6.28 7.55
N ILE A 157 -4.05 -5.13 7.41
CA ILE A 157 -3.79 -3.94 8.20
C ILE A 157 -4.92 -3.83 9.23
N PRO A 158 -4.67 -4.09 10.52
CA PRO A 158 -5.70 -4.01 11.54
C PRO A 158 -6.26 -2.58 11.63
N TRP A 159 -7.57 -2.44 11.84
CA TRP A 159 -8.21 -1.12 11.97
C TRP A 159 -7.59 -0.26 13.09
N THR A 160 -7.06 -0.90 14.13
CA THR A 160 -6.35 -0.24 15.23
C THR A 160 -5.08 0.47 14.78
N THR A 161 -4.29 -0.14 13.89
CA THR A 161 -3.10 0.49 13.30
C THR A 161 -3.44 1.68 12.40
N MET A 162 -4.68 1.72 11.87
CA MET A 162 -5.23 2.85 11.13
C MET A 162 -5.81 3.95 12.04
N GLY A 163 -5.68 3.78 13.37
CA GLY A 163 -6.15 4.73 14.38
C GLY A 163 -7.63 4.60 14.74
N TYR A 164 -8.31 3.51 14.40
CA TYR A 164 -9.67 3.25 14.89
C TYR A 164 -9.64 2.51 16.23
N ALA A 165 -10.69 2.67 17.04
CA ALA A 165 -10.84 1.84 18.23
C ALA A 165 -11.11 0.38 17.84
N ALA A 166 -10.68 -0.57 18.68
CA ALA A 166 -10.96 -1.99 18.45
C ALA A 166 -12.48 -2.23 18.30
N GLY A 167 -12.87 -2.97 17.27
CA GLY A 167 -14.27 -3.25 16.93
C GLY A 167 -15.03 -2.08 16.29
N GLN A 168 -14.38 -0.94 16.02
CA GLN A 168 -14.99 0.20 15.34
C GLN A 168 -14.60 0.23 13.86
N LEU A 169 -15.60 0.11 12.99
CA LEU A 169 -15.44 0.25 11.54
C LEU A 169 -15.84 1.66 11.09
N PRO A 170 -15.03 2.33 10.26
CA PRO A 170 -15.48 3.55 9.60
C PRO A 170 -16.56 3.25 8.57
N ARG A 171 -17.48 4.19 8.34
CA ARG A 171 -18.35 4.13 7.16
C ARG A 171 -17.58 4.42 5.87
N GLU A 172 -16.68 5.38 5.95
CA GLU A 172 -15.81 5.80 4.87
C GLU A 172 -14.51 6.36 5.44
N PHE A 173 -13.46 6.37 4.63
CA PHE A 173 -12.20 7.03 4.91
C PHE A 173 -11.57 7.50 3.60
N TYR A 174 -10.52 8.31 3.68
CA TYR A 174 -9.87 8.86 2.50
C TYR A 174 -8.55 8.17 2.28
N ALA A 175 -8.23 7.76 1.07
CA ALA A 175 -7.01 7.02 0.81
C ALA A 175 -6.45 7.19 -0.59
N ASN A 176 -5.21 6.76 -0.76
CA ASN A 176 -4.59 6.53 -2.06
C ASN A 176 -3.69 5.29 -2.00
N LEU A 177 -3.37 4.76 -3.17
CA LEU A 177 -2.51 3.60 -3.36
C LEU A 177 -1.40 3.98 -4.32
N TYR A 178 -0.17 3.53 -4.06
CA TYR A 178 1.00 3.91 -4.84
C TYR A 178 1.87 2.72 -5.24
N LYS A 179 2.66 2.93 -6.28
CA LYS A 179 3.77 2.07 -6.69
C LYS A 179 4.98 2.95 -6.97
N CYS A 180 6.12 2.64 -6.35
CA CYS A 180 7.40 3.32 -6.57
C CYS A 180 8.60 2.38 -6.53
N GLY A 181 9.76 2.92 -6.85
CA GLY A 181 11.03 2.22 -6.81
C GLY A 181 12.17 3.16 -7.17
N ASP A 182 12.50 4.07 -6.26
CA ASP A 182 13.37 5.21 -6.56
C ASP A 182 14.78 4.80 -7.02
N LYS A 183 15.25 3.65 -6.53
CA LYS A 183 16.56 3.09 -6.85
C LYS A 183 16.48 1.78 -7.66
N THR A 184 15.34 1.47 -8.27
CA THR A 184 15.31 0.42 -9.30
C THR A 184 16.00 0.91 -10.58
N ALA A 185 16.32 0.02 -11.51
CA ALA A 185 16.95 0.43 -12.77
C ALA A 185 16.01 1.31 -13.63
N HIS A 186 14.70 1.15 -13.45
CA HIS A 186 13.66 2.00 -14.04
C HIS A 186 12.82 2.69 -12.95
N PRO A 187 13.27 3.83 -12.38
CA PRO A 187 12.49 4.55 -11.39
C PRO A 187 11.12 4.98 -11.93
N HIS A 188 10.10 4.90 -11.09
CA HIS A 188 8.71 5.18 -11.45
C HIS A 188 7.88 5.59 -10.25
N PHE A 189 6.80 6.33 -10.50
CA PHE A 189 5.89 6.83 -9.47
C PHE A 189 4.46 6.82 -10.00
N LEU A 190 3.64 5.91 -9.49
CA LEU A 190 2.26 5.72 -9.93
C LEU A 190 1.30 5.85 -8.75
N SER A 191 0.09 6.35 -9.03
CA SER A 191 -0.99 6.40 -8.05
C SER A 191 -2.30 5.82 -8.61
N TRP A 192 -3.19 5.42 -7.70
CA TRP A 192 -4.59 5.13 -8.05
C TRP A 192 -5.38 6.42 -8.27
N ALA A 193 -5.44 7.29 -7.26
CA ALA A 193 -6.07 8.61 -7.39
C ALA A 193 -5.04 9.63 -7.92
N PRO A 194 -5.38 10.47 -8.92
CA PRO A 194 -4.46 11.42 -9.51
C PRO A 194 -3.92 12.46 -8.52
N ILE A 195 -2.65 12.81 -8.67
CA ILE A 195 -1.95 13.85 -7.91
C ILE A 195 -1.57 14.97 -8.87
N GLN A 196 -1.79 16.22 -8.46
CA GLN A 196 -1.40 17.39 -9.25
C GLN A 196 -0.29 18.16 -8.53
N GLU A 197 0.96 17.78 -8.81
CA GLU A 197 2.17 18.40 -8.29
C GLU A 197 3.22 18.46 -9.41
N VAL A 198 4.15 19.41 -9.33
CA VAL A 198 5.21 19.58 -10.35
C VAL A 198 6.18 18.39 -10.32
N GLU A 199 6.51 17.91 -9.13
CA GLU A 199 7.45 16.81 -8.89
C GLU A 199 6.78 15.66 -8.12
N PRO A 200 7.32 14.42 -8.19
CA PRO A 200 6.84 13.28 -7.40
C PRO A 200 6.63 13.59 -5.92
N ALA A 201 5.37 13.54 -5.48
CA ALA A 201 4.98 13.84 -4.11
C ALA A 201 3.72 13.07 -3.69
N PHE A 202 3.88 11.94 -2.98
CA PHE A 202 2.76 11.12 -2.49
C PHE A 202 2.15 11.59 -1.17
N HIS A 203 2.90 12.34 -0.35
CA HIS A 203 2.45 12.92 0.92
C HIS A 203 1.54 14.14 0.70
N ARG A 204 0.43 13.92 -0.02
CA ARG A 204 -0.55 14.93 -0.46
C ARG A 204 -1.98 14.51 -0.15
N PRO A 205 -2.40 14.57 1.14
CA PRO A 205 -3.72 14.11 1.58
C PRO A 205 -4.91 14.76 0.86
N GLN A 206 -4.74 15.97 0.34
CA GLN A 206 -5.78 16.65 -0.45
C GLN A 206 -6.18 15.89 -1.72
N PHE A 207 -5.31 15.03 -2.25
CA PHE A 207 -5.56 14.23 -3.46
C PHE A 207 -6.09 12.82 -3.17
N PHE A 208 -6.23 12.44 -1.89
CA PHE A 208 -6.77 11.12 -1.55
C PHE A 208 -8.21 10.99 -2.06
N GLY A 209 -8.50 9.82 -2.66
CA GLY A 209 -9.85 9.42 -3.01
C GLY A 209 -10.66 8.99 -1.78
N THR A 210 -11.87 8.49 -2.00
CA THR A 210 -12.78 8.06 -0.92
C THR A 210 -12.99 6.55 -0.98
N PHE A 211 -12.73 5.85 0.12
CA PHE A 211 -13.04 4.44 0.30
C PHE A 211 -14.26 4.32 1.21
N VAL A 212 -15.29 3.62 0.75
CA VAL A 212 -16.55 3.40 1.47
C VAL A 212 -16.69 1.93 1.78
N LEU A 213 -17.01 1.57 3.03
CA LEU A 213 -17.32 0.19 3.39
C LEU A 213 -18.77 -0.12 3.00
N ASP A 214 -18.99 -1.26 2.35
CA ASP A 214 -20.33 -1.75 2.00
C ASP A 214 -21.13 -2.25 3.21
#